data_AF-A0A1R3W9D1-F1
#
_entry.id   AF-A0A1R3W9D1-F1
#
_cell.length_a   1.000
_cell.length_b   1.000
_cell.length_c   1.000
_cell.angle_alpha   90.00
_cell.angle_beta   90.00
_cell.angle_gamma   90.00
#
_symmetry.space_group_name_H-M   'P 1'
#
loop_
_entity.id
_entity.type
_entity.pdbx_description
1 polymer ?
#
loop_
_entity_poly.entity_id
_entity_poly.type
_entity_poly.pdbx_seq_one_letter_code
_entity_poly.pdbx_strand_id
1 'polypeptide(L)'
;MRGTATFAGGEIHVEFETGLTRVDYGVPRSPVWFEPDSDGPSIASLTILGEAYDPSDLPPRLRRAILALADEVEEWATLEDAA
;
A
#
# COMPACT_ATOMS: atom_id res chain seq x y z
N MET A 1 -2.40 -1.98 -6.87
CA MET A 1 -2.17 -3.15 -6.00
C MET A 1 -2.62 -2.80 -4.59
N ARG A 2 -3.03 -3.80 -3.82
CA ARG A 2 -3.35 -3.66 -2.40
C ARG A 2 -2.51 -4.60 -1.56
N GLY A 3 -2.10 -4.13 -0.41
CA GLY A 3 -1.37 -4.89 0.58
C GLY A 3 -2.09 -4.74 1.91
N THR A 4 -2.26 -5.84 2.63
CA THR A 4 -2.93 -5.82 3.94
C THR A 4 -1.98 -6.35 4.99
N ALA A 5 -1.86 -5.63 6.10
CA ALA A 5 -1.05 -6.08 7.22
C ALA A 5 -1.79 -5.89 8.54
N THR A 6 -1.54 -6.84 9.45
CA THR A 6 -2.10 -6.85 10.79
C THR A 6 -0.97 -6.91 11.80
N PHE A 7 -0.95 -5.95 12.71
CA PHE A 7 0.13 -5.77 13.68
C PHE A 7 -0.39 -5.90 15.11
N ALA A 8 0.56 -6.00 16.04
CA ALA A 8 0.38 -6.05 17.49
C ALA A 8 -0.40 -7.27 18.06
N GLY A 9 -0.86 -8.19 17.22
CA GLY A 9 -1.76 -9.28 17.64
C GLY A 9 -3.19 -9.14 17.14
N GLY A 10 -3.47 -8.14 16.28
CA GLY A 10 -4.78 -7.89 15.71
C GLY A 10 -5.31 -6.47 15.95
N GLU A 11 -4.65 -5.70 16.79
CA GLU A 11 -5.11 -4.38 17.24
C GLU A 11 -4.95 -3.32 16.16
N ILE A 12 -3.99 -3.46 15.27
CA ILE A 12 -3.77 -2.52 14.17
C ILE A 12 -3.92 -3.28 12.87
N HIS A 13 -4.92 -2.89 12.10
CA HIS A 13 -5.16 -3.41 10.75
C HIS A 13 -5.03 -2.26 9.76
N VAL A 14 -4.18 -2.45 8.75
CA VAL A 14 -3.90 -1.43 7.74
C VAL A 14 -4.01 -2.05 6.36
N GLU A 15 -4.78 -1.41 5.49
CA GLU A 15 -4.75 -1.68 4.07
C GLU A 15 -3.99 -0.56 3.39
N PHE A 16 -2.97 -0.93 2.63
CA PHE A 16 -2.20 -0.04 1.79
C PHE A 16 -2.63 -0.21 0.34
N GLU A 17 -2.54 0.87 -0.42
CA GLU A 17 -2.72 0.84 -1.86
C GLU A 17 -1.56 1.55 -2.55
N THR A 18 -1.16 1.01 -3.70
CA THR A 18 -0.21 1.67 -4.59
C THR A 18 -0.67 1.48 -6.02
N GLY A 19 -0.50 2.51 -6.84
CA GLY A 19 -0.71 2.38 -8.28
C GLY A 19 0.42 1.61 -8.95
N LEU A 20 0.20 1.29 -10.22
CA LEU A 20 1.17 0.62 -11.09
C LEU A 20 1.37 1.47 -12.33
N THR A 21 2.62 1.81 -12.61
CA THR A 21 3.01 2.52 -13.81
C THR A 21 3.57 1.52 -14.82
N ARG A 22 3.04 1.59 -16.04
CA ARG A 22 3.55 0.83 -17.18
C ARG A 22 4.89 1.42 -17.62
N VAL A 23 5.95 0.62 -17.57
CA VAL A 23 7.31 1.03 -17.91
C VAL A 23 7.92 0.15 -19.01
N ASP A 24 8.92 0.68 -19.69
CA ASP A 24 9.69 -0.02 -20.72
C ASP A 24 11.15 0.47 -20.75
N TYR A 25 11.97 -0.13 -21.62
CA TYR A 25 13.38 0.25 -21.76
C TYR A 25 13.60 1.52 -22.61
N GLY A 26 12.54 2.17 -23.09
CA GLY A 26 12.62 3.35 -23.96
C GLY A 26 13.13 3.07 -25.37
N VAL A 27 13.19 1.80 -25.80
CA VAL A 27 13.69 1.40 -27.13
C VAL A 27 12.62 0.65 -27.93
N PRO A 28 12.59 0.78 -29.27
CA PRO A 28 11.55 0.14 -30.08
C PRO A 28 11.48 -1.38 -29.87
N ARG A 29 10.27 -1.89 -29.62
CA ARG A 29 9.96 -3.31 -29.37
C ARG A 29 10.57 -3.88 -28.08
N SER A 30 10.93 -3.05 -27.11
CA SER A 30 11.28 -3.55 -25.79
C SER A 30 10.08 -4.21 -25.11
N PRO A 31 10.33 -5.18 -24.22
CA PRO A 31 9.30 -5.66 -23.31
C PRO A 31 8.78 -4.52 -22.44
N VAL A 32 7.54 -4.68 -22.00
CA VAL A 32 6.83 -3.77 -21.11
C VAL A 32 6.53 -4.54 -19.83
N TRP A 33 6.69 -3.88 -18.70
CA TRP A 33 6.28 -4.40 -17.39
C TRP A 33 5.60 -3.30 -16.58
N PHE A 34 5.09 -3.65 -15.40
CA PHE A 34 4.47 -2.71 -14.47
C PHE A 34 5.32 -2.62 -13.21
N GLU A 35 5.63 -1.40 -12.79
CA GLU A 35 6.32 -1.11 -11.53
C GLU A 35 5.37 -0.33 -10.60
N PRO A 36 5.56 -0.40 -9.27
CA PRO A 36 4.87 0.49 -8.35
C PRO A 36 5.08 1.96 -8.73
N ASP A 37 4.03 2.77 -8.58
CA ASP A 37 4.13 4.21 -8.83
C ASP A 37 5.22 4.85 -7.95
N SER A 38 5.88 5.87 -8.52
CA SER A 38 6.95 6.61 -7.85
C SER A 38 6.52 7.34 -6.56
N ASP A 39 5.21 7.55 -6.39
CA ASP A 39 4.64 8.18 -5.21
C ASP A 39 4.63 7.25 -3.97
N GLY A 40 4.88 5.96 -4.18
CA GLY A 40 4.87 4.94 -3.12
C GLY A 40 3.46 4.60 -2.62
N PRO A 41 3.37 3.69 -1.63
CA PRO A 41 2.09 3.27 -1.08
C PRO A 41 1.43 4.37 -0.25
N SER A 42 0.09 4.42 -0.30
CA SER A 42 -0.77 5.22 0.57
C SER A 42 -1.56 4.30 1.52
N ILE A 43 -2.11 4.87 2.60
CA ILE A 43 -3.02 4.14 3.50
C ILE A 43 -4.43 4.25 2.91
N ALA A 44 -4.98 3.12 2.47
CA ALA A 44 -6.35 3.02 1.96
C ALA A 44 -7.37 2.93 3.10
N SER A 45 -7.07 2.10 4.11
CA SER A 45 -7.89 1.98 5.31
C SER A 45 -7.03 1.71 6.54
N LEU A 46 -7.51 2.19 7.69
CA LEU A 46 -6.85 2.01 8.97
C LEU A 46 -7.90 1.70 10.04
N THR A 47 -7.67 0.61 10.75
CA THR A 47 -8.43 0.24 11.95
C THR A 47 -7.47 0.08 13.12
N ILE A 48 -7.75 0.77 14.23
CA ILE A 48 -7.00 0.66 15.48
C ILE A 48 -7.99 0.26 16.58
N LEU A 49 -7.73 -0.84 17.27
CA LEU A 49 -8.57 -1.40 18.34
C LEU A 49 -10.04 -1.61 17.90
N GLY A 50 -10.24 -1.96 16.63
CA GLY A 50 -11.58 -2.18 16.05
C GLY A 50 -12.32 -0.90 15.64
N GLU A 51 -11.72 0.28 15.82
CA GLU A 51 -12.27 1.55 15.38
C GLU A 51 -11.59 2.03 14.10
N ALA A 52 -12.37 2.49 13.13
CA ALA A 52 -11.88 2.98 11.85
C ALA A 52 -11.40 4.44 11.99
N TYR A 53 -10.24 4.72 11.41
CA TYR A 53 -9.64 6.05 11.42
C TYR A 53 -9.42 6.55 9.99
N ASP A 54 -9.71 7.83 9.74
CA ASP A 54 -9.27 8.50 8.51
C ASP A 54 -7.76 8.79 8.63
N PRO A 55 -6.91 8.28 7.72
CA PRO A 55 -5.47 8.53 7.77
C PRO A 55 -5.09 10.01 7.68
N SER A 56 -5.96 10.87 7.14
CA SER A 56 -5.74 12.32 7.04
C SER A 56 -5.91 13.06 8.36
N ASP A 57 -6.65 12.49 9.31
CA ASP A 57 -6.85 13.04 10.66
C ASP A 57 -5.69 12.71 11.61
N LEU A 58 -4.82 11.78 11.21
CA LEU A 58 -3.69 11.39 12.04
C LEU A 58 -2.61 12.49 12.09
N PRO A 59 -1.96 12.66 13.25
CA PRO A 59 -0.76 13.48 13.34
C PRO A 59 0.28 13.06 12.28
N PRO A 60 0.94 13.99 11.58
CA PRO A 60 1.85 13.65 10.47
C PRO A 60 2.98 12.67 10.84
N ARG A 61 3.42 12.68 12.11
CA ARG A 61 4.40 11.73 12.61
C ARG A 61 3.84 10.31 12.71
N LEU A 62 2.60 10.17 13.18
CA LEU A 62 1.93 8.87 13.30
C LEU A 62 1.58 8.32 11.92
N ARG A 63 1.03 9.16 11.02
CA ARG A 63 0.76 8.76 9.63
C ARG A 63 2.01 8.21 8.94
N ARG A 64 3.16 8.87 9.09
CA ARG A 64 4.44 8.37 8.55
C ARG A 64 4.90 7.06 9.18
N ALA A 65 4.71 6.89 10.48
CA ALA A 65 5.05 5.64 11.16
C ALA A 65 4.19 4.48 10.64
N ILE A 66 2.90 4.69 10.42
CA ILE A 66 2.01 3.68 9.83
C ILE A 66 2.37 3.40 8.38
N LEU A 67 2.68 4.42 7.57
CA LEU A 67 3.14 4.25 6.20
C LEU A 67 4.43 3.42 6.10
N ALA A 68 5.36 3.58 7.05
CA ALA A 68 6.59 2.78 7.09
C ALA A 68 6.33 1.28 7.28
N LEU A 69 5.16 0.90 7.82
CA LEU A 69 4.77 -0.50 7.95
C LEU A 69 4.40 -1.13 6.59
N ALA A 70 4.22 -0.34 5.53
CA ALA A 70 3.98 -0.87 4.19
C ALA A 70 5.17 -1.72 3.68
N ASP A 71 6.39 -1.41 4.14
CA ASP A 71 7.60 -2.19 3.83
C ASP A 71 7.59 -3.59 4.46
N GLU A 72 6.74 -3.80 5.48
CA GLU A 72 6.58 -5.10 6.16
C GLU A 72 5.47 -5.97 5.53
N VAL A 73 4.77 -5.46 4.50
CA VAL A 73 3.75 -6.24 3.78
C VAL A 73 4.44 -7.32 2.94
N GLU A 74 4.23 -8.58 3.30
CA GLU A 74 4.86 -9.73 2.62
C GLU A 74 4.30 -9.97 1.21
N GLU A 75 3.00 -9.75 1.00
CA GLU A 75 2.35 -10.00 -0.29
C GLU A 75 1.44 -8.82 -0.72
N TRP A 76 1.63 -8.41 -1.97
CA TRP A 76 0.80 -7.40 -2.64
C TRP A 76 -0.04 -8.08 -3.73
N ALA A 77 -1.36 -7.88 -3.68
CA ALA A 77 -2.29 -8.40 -4.67
C ALA A 77 -2.67 -7.33 -5.70
N THR A 78 -2.85 -7.73 -6.96
CA THR A 78 -3.49 -6.85 -7.94
C THR A 78 -5.01 -6.88 -7.74
N LEU A 79 -5.73 -5.83 -8.16
CA LEU A 79 -7.18 -5.77 -7.99
C LEU A 79 -7.92 -6.83 -8.84
N GLU A 80 -7.26 -7.41 -9.84
CA GLU A 80 -7.78 -8.49 -10.67
C GLU A 80 -7.70 -9.85 -9.97
N ASP A 81 -6.80 -10.01 -8.97
CA ASP A 81 -6.63 -11.26 -8.22
C ASP A 81 -7.69 -11.45 -7.11
N ALA A 82 -8.47 -10.40 -6.80
CA ALA A 82 -9.44 -10.37 -5.71
C ALA A 82 -10.90 -10.68 -6.14
N ALA A 83 -11.11 -11.14 -7.39
CA ALA A 83 -12.43 -11.40 -8.01
C ALA A 83 -12.72 -12.89 -8.25
#